data_AF-A0A3D4Z6A3-F1
#
_entry.id   AF-A0A3D4Z6A3-F1
#
_cell.length_a   1.000
_cell.length_b   1.000
_cell.length_c   1.000
_cell.angle_alpha   90.00
_cell.angle_beta   90.00
_cell.angle_gamma   90.00
#
_symmetry.space_group_name_H-M   'P 1'
#
loop_
_entity.id
_entity.type
_entity.pdbx_description
1 polymer ?
#
loop_
_entity_poly.entity_id
_entity_poly.type
_entity_poly.pdbx_seq_one_letter_code
_entity_poly.pdbx_strand_id
1 'polypeptide(L)'
;MSENPSSKRPWPNFLWTELMKETPPFDPKKALQHESKGDDLVRQGKFREAVAEYKKSEALNPERPEIYEKLIETHAHHEAEWSEEDFSDSMTWTMRRQELQNPRLRLVHETFSVEYREIHRLLQSLMMAGGEEQENQCLEKILEYGETAVVPMLHFLLSIKSLTEQNPDFDPGSDPSSPPLSS
;
A
#
# COMPACT_ATOMS: atom_id res chain seq x y z
N MET A 1 -21.39 -18.86 -29.56
CA MET A 1 -20.48 -19.03 -28.41
C MET A 1 -19.80 -17.70 -28.17
N SER A 2 -20.39 -16.88 -27.29
CA SER A 2 -20.01 -16.68 -25.87
C SER A 2 -19.00 -15.54 -25.74
N GLU A 3 -19.54 -14.35 -25.54
CA GLU A 3 -18.86 -13.15 -25.07
C GLU A 3 -18.09 -13.46 -23.76
N ASN A 4 -16.87 -12.94 -23.64
CA ASN A 4 -16.19 -12.81 -22.36
C ASN A 4 -16.22 -11.33 -21.95
N PRO A 5 -17.08 -10.93 -20.99
CA PRO A 5 -17.21 -9.55 -20.56
C PRO A 5 -16.17 -9.24 -19.48
N SER A 6 -14.93 -8.91 -19.88
CA SER A 6 -13.93 -8.29 -18.99
C SER A 6 -13.07 -7.23 -19.70
N SER A 7 -13.49 -6.77 -20.87
CA SER A 7 -13.01 -5.51 -21.46
C SER A 7 -13.63 -4.31 -20.72
N LYS A 8 -13.08 -3.95 -19.55
CA LYS A 8 -13.44 -2.70 -18.87
C LYS A 8 -12.18 -1.86 -18.59
N ARG A 9 -11.91 -1.01 -19.59
CA ARG A 9 -11.06 0.20 -19.63
C ARG A 9 -9.55 0.00 -19.34
N PRO A 10 -8.68 0.00 -20.37
CA PRO A 10 -7.26 0.21 -20.13
C PRO A 10 -7.07 1.66 -19.63
N TRP A 11 -6.26 1.85 -18.60
CA TRP A 11 -5.92 3.18 -18.11
C TRP A 11 -5.33 4.04 -19.24
N PRO A 12 -5.35 5.39 -19.13
CA PRO A 12 -4.75 6.27 -20.12
C PRO A 12 -3.32 5.83 -20.43
N ASN A 13 -3.04 5.54 -21.70
CA ASN A 13 -1.78 4.96 -22.18
C ASN A 13 -0.53 5.70 -21.67
N PHE A 14 -0.67 7.00 -21.37
CA PHE A 14 0.38 7.87 -20.83
C PHE A 14 0.80 7.52 -19.38
N LEU A 15 -0.13 7.19 -18.49
CA LEU A 15 0.18 6.84 -17.10
C LEU A 15 0.94 5.50 -17.03
N TRP A 16 0.54 4.52 -17.86
CA TRP A 16 1.26 3.26 -17.99
C TRP A 16 2.66 3.42 -18.53
N THR A 17 2.87 4.30 -19.52
CA THR A 17 4.20 4.54 -20.11
C THR A 17 5.14 5.27 -19.16
N GLU A 18 4.63 6.15 -18.31
CA GLU A 18 5.45 6.87 -17.34
C GLU A 18 5.80 5.97 -16.14
N LEU A 19 4.82 5.21 -15.64
CA LEU A 19 5.04 4.19 -14.61
C LEU A 19 6.07 3.13 -15.05
N MET A 20 5.98 2.65 -16.29
CA MET A 20 6.94 1.67 -16.83
C MET A 20 8.34 2.23 -17.10
N LYS A 21 8.50 3.55 -17.24
CA LYS A 21 9.83 4.18 -17.37
C LYS A 21 10.56 4.28 -16.04
N GLU A 22 9.83 4.49 -14.95
CA GLU A 22 10.42 4.63 -13.62
C GLU A 22 10.61 3.29 -12.91
N THR A 23 9.85 2.24 -13.30
CA THR A 23 10.08 0.89 -12.78
C THR A 23 11.35 0.29 -13.40
N PRO A 24 12.35 -0.11 -12.58
CA PRO A 24 13.48 -0.89 -13.08
C PRO A 24 12.97 -2.15 -13.81
N PRO A 25 13.62 -2.57 -14.91
CA PRO A 25 13.19 -3.75 -15.64
C PRO A 25 13.25 -4.97 -14.73
N PHE A 26 12.11 -5.63 -14.56
CA PHE A 26 12.01 -6.87 -13.81
C PHE A 26 12.83 -7.98 -14.51
N ASP A 27 13.88 -8.46 -13.84
CA ASP A 27 14.75 -9.53 -14.35
C ASP A 27 15.21 -10.43 -13.20
N PRO A 28 14.46 -11.50 -12.90
CA PRO A 28 14.78 -12.43 -11.82
C PRO A 28 16.15 -13.10 -11.96
N LYS A 29 16.63 -13.33 -13.19
CA LYS A 29 17.92 -14.00 -13.40
C LYS A 29 19.06 -13.06 -13.05
N LYS A 30 18.97 -11.81 -13.50
CA LYS A 30 19.95 -10.77 -13.16
C LYS A 30 19.88 -10.42 -11.69
N ALA A 31 18.70 -10.44 -11.06
CA ALA A 31 18.54 -10.31 -9.62
C ALA A 31 19.38 -11.36 -8.87
N LEU A 32 19.22 -12.65 -9.21
CA LEU A 32 20.00 -13.75 -8.61
C LEU A 32 21.53 -13.60 -8.80
N GLN A 33 21.98 -13.00 -9.91
CA GLN A 33 23.40 -12.71 -10.12
C GLN A 33 23.91 -11.64 -9.15
N HIS A 34 23.14 -10.58 -8.96
CA HIS A 34 23.45 -9.54 -7.97
C HIS A 34 23.42 -10.09 -6.54
N GLU A 35 22.46 -10.93 -6.21
CA GLU A 35 22.41 -11.65 -4.93
C GLU A 35 23.65 -12.51 -4.71
N SER A 36 24.02 -13.35 -5.68
CA SER A 36 25.20 -14.22 -5.58
C SER A 36 26.48 -13.39 -5.39
N LYS A 37 26.59 -12.26 -6.09
CA LYS A 37 27.72 -11.33 -5.91
C LYS A 37 27.71 -10.69 -4.51
N GLY A 38 26.54 -10.35 -3.98
CA GLY A 38 26.38 -9.91 -2.60
C GLY A 38 26.87 -10.96 -1.60
N ASP A 39 26.47 -12.23 -1.78
CA ASP A 39 26.91 -13.35 -0.94
C ASP A 39 28.44 -13.51 -0.97
N ASP A 40 29.06 -13.38 -2.14
CA ASP A 40 30.51 -13.42 -2.30
C ASP A 40 31.22 -12.28 -1.57
N LEU A 41 30.61 -11.09 -1.53
CA LEU A 41 31.13 -9.91 -0.85
C LEU A 41 30.96 -10.02 0.67
N VAL A 42 29.85 -10.57 1.16
CA VAL A 42 29.65 -10.90 2.58
C VAL A 42 30.74 -11.85 3.06
N ARG A 43 31.04 -12.90 2.29
CA ARG A 43 32.13 -13.85 2.60
C ARG A 43 33.52 -13.20 2.65
N GLN A 44 33.69 -12.06 1.98
CA GLN A 44 34.92 -11.25 2.01
C GLN A 44 34.92 -10.20 3.14
N GLY A 45 33.84 -10.09 3.93
CA GLY A 45 33.67 -9.06 4.95
C GLY A 45 33.35 -7.66 4.38
N LYS A 46 33.01 -7.57 3.08
CA LYS A 46 32.73 -6.30 2.38
C LYS A 46 31.24 -5.96 2.44
N PHE A 47 30.73 -5.73 3.65
CA PHE A 47 29.30 -5.57 3.90
C PHE A 47 28.68 -4.39 3.12
N ARG A 48 29.38 -3.25 3.00
CA ARG A 48 28.88 -2.09 2.24
C ARG A 48 28.62 -2.40 0.77
N GLU A 49 29.59 -3.06 0.14
CA GLU A 49 29.49 -3.45 -1.27
C GLU A 49 28.41 -4.53 -1.45
N ALA A 50 28.28 -5.45 -0.48
CA ALA A 50 27.26 -6.47 -0.48
C ALA A 50 25.84 -5.87 -0.42
N VAL A 51 25.58 -4.92 0.48
CA VAL A 51 24.29 -4.19 0.54
C VAL A 51 23.98 -3.52 -0.79
N ALA A 52 24.97 -2.89 -1.43
CA ALA A 52 24.78 -2.25 -2.73
C ALA A 52 24.41 -3.24 -3.85
N GLU A 53 24.94 -4.46 -3.82
CA GLU A 53 24.54 -5.52 -4.76
C GLU A 53 23.16 -6.10 -4.42
N TYR A 54 22.83 -6.27 -3.15
CA TYR A 54 21.49 -6.71 -2.75
C TYR A 54 20.41 -5.69 -3.09
N LYS A 55 20.66 -4.37 -2.95
CA LYS A 55 19.73 -3.31 -3.40
C LYS A 55 19.46 -3.40 -4.92
N LYS A 56 20.47 -3.77 -5.72
CA LYS A 56 20.27 -4.01 -7.17
C LYS A 56 19.42 -5.26 -7.41
N SER A 57 19.62 -6.32 -6.63
CA SER A 57 18.78 -7.52 -6.71
C SER A 57 17.32 -7.22 -6.33
N GLU A 58 17.10 -6.47 -5.25
CA GLU A 58 15.78 -5.99 -4.82
C GLU A 58 15.08 -5.22 -5.94
N ALA A 59 15.77 -4.25 -6.55
CA ALA A 59 15.20 -3.44 -7.64
C ALA A 59 14.76 -4.27 -8.86
N LEU A 60 15.44 -5.38 -9.15
CA LEU A 60 15.15 -6.26 -10.27
C LEU A 60 14.10 -7.34 -9.95
N ASN A 61 13.93 -7.69 -8.67
CA ASN A 61 12.94 -8.65 -8.20
C ASN A 61 12.52 -8.34 -6.74
N PRO A 62 11.59 -7.40 -6.53
CA PRO A 62 11.18 -6.93 -5.20
C PRO A 62 10.17 -7.86 -4.50
N GLU A 63 9.77 -8.96 -5.14
CA GLU A 63 8.75 -9.88 -4.59
C GLU A 63 9.38 -11.06 -3.84
N ARG A 64 10.69 -11.03 -3.60
CA ARG A 64 11.42 -12.10 -2.92
C ARG A 64 11.68 -11.77 -1.46
N PRO A 65 11.09 -12.48 -0.49
CA PRO A 65 11.37 -12.25 0.93
C PRO A 65 12.85 -12.40 1.30
N GLU A 66 13.57 -13.30 0.62
CA GLU A 66 14.96 -13.65 0.98
C GLU A 66 15.93 -12.48 0.78
N ILE A 67 15.65 -11.59 -0.19
CA ILE A 67 16.55 -10.46 -0.45
C ILE A 67 16.53 -9.45 0.70
N TYR A 68 15.35 -9.25 1.30
CA TYR A 68 15.16 -8.36 2.44
C TYR A 68 15.85 -8.90 3.68
N GLU A 69 15.82 -10.22 3.89
CA GLU A 69 16.58 -10.85 4.97
C GLU A 69 18.09 -10.63 4.81
N LYS A 70 18.62 -10.86 3.60
CA LYS A 70 20.04 -10.60 3.29
C LYS A 70 20.41 -9.14 3.47
N LEU A 71 19.55 -8.21 3.07
CA LEU A 71 19.75 -6.76 3.27
C LEU A 71 19.83 -6.42 4.75
N ILE A 72 18.86 -6.84 5.56
CA ILE A 72 18.82 -6.57 7.00
C ILE A 72 20.05 -7.14 7.71
N GLU A 73 20.38 -8.42 7.46
CA GLU A 73 21.52 -9.08 8.10
C GLU A 73 22.84 -8.41 7.72
N THR A 74 23.05 -8.18 6.43
CA THR A 74 24.30 -7.60 5.92
C THR A 74 24.47 -6.16 6.37
N HIS A 75 23.39 -5.40 6.38
CA HIS A 75 23.39 -4.01 6.81
C HIS A 75 23.66 -3.88 8.32
N ALA A 76 23.17 -4.80 9.14
CA ALA A 76 23.50 -4.84 10.57
C ALA A 76 25.02 -5.03 10.85
N HIS A 77 25.77 -5.59 9.90
CA HIS A 77 27.23 -5.72 9.99
C HIS A 77 28.00 -4.50 9.45
N HIS A 78 27.32 -3.54 8.85
CA HIS A 78 27.93 -2.41 8.15
C HIS A 78 28.52 -1.36 9.10
N GLU A 79 27.86 -1.03 10.22
CA GLU A 79 28.28 0.07 11.12
C GLU A 79 27.98 -0.16 12.62
N ALA A 80 28.81 0.44 13.47
CA ALA A 80 28.68 0.38 14.93
C ALA A 80 27.65 1.38 15.49
N GLU A 81 27.34 2.45 14.75
CA GLU A 81 26.26 3.40 15.06
C GLU A 81 25.36 3.51 13.84
N TRP A 82 24.04 3.45 14.04
CA TRP A 82 23.07 3.57 12.97
C TRP A 82 22.70 5.03 12.73
N SER A 83 22.72 5.45 11.47
CA SER A 83 22.11 6.72 11.06
C SER A 83 20.57 6.60 11.01
N GLU A 84 19.89 7.74 10.87
CA GLU A 84 18.44 7.76 10.64
C GLU A 84 18.05 7.07 9.32
N GLU A 85 18.89 7.19 8.29
CA GLU A 85 18.71 6.51 7.01
C GLU A 85 18.82 4.99 7.17
N ASP A 86 19.82 4.53 7.93
CA ASP A 86 20.03 3.11 8.23
C ASP A 86 18.84 2.49 8.96
N PHE A 87 18.28 3.21 9.93
CA PHE A 87 17.07 2.79 10.63
C PHE A 87 15.87 2.71 9.68
N SER A 88 15.70 3.73 8.83
CA SER A 88 14.61 3.79 7.85
C SER A 88 14.66 2.65 6.84
N ASP A 89 15.84 2.38 6.26
CA ASP A 89 16.08 1.27 5.33
C ASP A 89 15.75 -0.08 5.99
N SER A 90 16.28 -0.31 7.19
CA SER A 90 16.04 -1.54 7.95
C SER A 90 14.56 -1.77 8.27
N MET A 91 13.84 -0.71 8.64
CA MET A 91 12.39 -0.76 8.87
C MET A 91 11.65 -1.09 7.57
N THR A 92 12.02 -0.43 6.47
CA THR A 92 11.42 -0.64 5.15
C THR A 92 11.55 -2.09 4.70
N TRP A 93 12.76 -2.66 4.77
CA TRP A 93 12.99 -4.06 4.43
C TRP A 93 12.24 -5.02 5.36
N THR A 94 12.19 -4.70 6.65
CA THR A 94 11.48 -5.53 7.63
C THR A 94 9.98 -5.59 7.34
N MET A 95 9.35 -4.43 7.12
CA MET A 95 7.94 -4.34 6.73
C MET A 95 7.70 -5.09 5.43
N ARG A 96 8.54 -4.86 4.42
CA ARG A 96 8.37 -5.45 3.11
C ARG A 96 8.48 -6.98 3.14
N ARG A 97 9.45 -7.52 3.87
CA ARG A 97 9.57 -8.97 4.12
C ARG A 97 8.33 -9.55 4.76
N GLN A 98 7.80 -8.90 5.80
CA GLN A 98 6.61 -9.35 6.51
C GLN A 98 5.36 -9.34 5.63
N GLU A 99 5.19 -8.32 4.78
CA GLU A 99 4.09 -8.23 3.83
C GLU A 99 4.11 -9.34 2.79
N LEU A 100 5.30 -9.67 2.27
CA LEU A 100 5.45 -10.77 1.31
C LEU A 100 5.16 -12.13 1.94
N GLN A 101 5.49 -12.32 3.23
CA GLN A 101 5.21 -13.55 3.97
C GLN A 101 3.77 -13.65 4.45
N ASN A 102 3.14 -12.53 4.80
CA ASN A 102 1.76 -12.45 5.24
C ASN A 102 1.08 -11.25 4.56
N PRO A 103 0.39 -11.48 3.43
CA PRO A 103 -0.26 -10.40 2.67
C PRO A 103 -1.28 -9.58 3.47
N ARG A 104 -1.82 -10.11 4.58
CA ARG A 104 -2.73 -9.36 5.46
C ARG A 104 -2.02 -8.23 6.21
N LEU A 105 -0.71 -8.35 6.45
CA LEU A 105 0.06 -7.31 7.14
C LEU A 105 0.19 -6.03 6.32
N ARG A 106 0.14 -6.12 4.99
CA ARG A 106 0.15 -4.94 4.12
C ARG A 106 -1.00 -3.99 4.46
N LEU A 107 -2.19 -4.54 4.66
CA LEU A 107 -3.38 -3.78 5.06
C LEU A 107 -3.22 -3.17 6.45
N VAL A 108 -2.59 -3.90 7.38
CA VAL A 108 -2.33 -3.40 8.73
C VAL A 108 -1.31 -2.27 8.72
N HIS A 109 -0.21 -2.39 7.97
CA HIS A 109 0.78 -1.33 7.83
C HIS A 109 0.19 -0.07 7.19
N GLU A 110 -0.65 -0.24 6.17
CA GLU A 110 -1.36 0.85 5.53
C GLU A 110 -2.25 1.63 6.52
N THR A 111 -2.86 0.96 7.50
CA THR A 111 -3.67 1.63 8.54
C THR A 111 -2.89 2.54 9.48
N PHE A 112 -1.56 2.35 9.58
CA PHE A 112 -0.70 3.20 10.41
C PHE A 112 -0.16 4.42 9.65
N SER A 113 -0.36 4.50 8.34
CA SER A 113 0.10 5.63 7.53
C SER A 113 -0.55 6.96 7.97
N VAL A 114 0.14 8.07 7.71
CA VAL A 114 -0.38 9.41 8.01
C VAL A 114 -1.58 9.71 7.10
N GLU A 115 -1.46 9.30 5.84
CA GLU A 115 -2.46 9.38 4.79
C GLU A 115 -3.74 8.66 5.20
N TYR A 116 -3.63 7.42 5.69
CA TYR A 116 -4.80 6.67 6.16
C TYR A 116 -5.56 7.42 7.26
N ARG A 117 -4.84 7.98 8.24
CA ARG A 117 -5.46 8.75 9.34
C ARG A 117 -6.14 10.01 8.85
N GLU A 118 -5.52 10.74 7.93
CA GLU A 118 -6.09 11.97 7.38
C GLU A 118 -7.32 11.67 6.52
N ILE A 119 -7.28 10.65 5.68
CA ILE A 119 -8.42 10.23 4.87
C ILE A 119 -9.56 9.75 5.77
N HIS A 120 -9.27 8.99 6.82
CA HIS A 120 -10.28 8.59 7.80
C HIS A 120 -10.93 9.81 8.50
N ARG A 121 -10.14 10.85 8.82
CA ARG A 121 -10.64 12.12 9.37
C ARG A 121 -11.55 12.86 8.38
N LEU A 122 -11.16 12.91 7.10
CA LEU A 122 -11.96 13.52 6.03
C LEU A 122 -13.28 12.77 5.81
N LEU A 123 -13.28 11.44 5.84
CA LEU A 123 -14.48 10.60 5.74
C LEU A 123 -15.45 10.84 6.92
N GLN A 124 -14.92 11.00 8.13
CA GLN A 124 -15.73 11.40 9.28
C GLN A 124 -16.32 12.81 9.11
N SER A 125 -15.53 13.76 8.61
CA SER A 125 -16.01 15.12 8.32
C SER A 125 -17.10 15.12 7.26
N LEU A 126 -16.98 14.28 6.22
CA LEU A 126 -17.96 14.12 5.16
C LEU A 126 -19.30 13.61 5.71
N MET A 127 -19.28 12.60 6.59
CA MET A 127 -20.49 12.07 7.25
C MET A 127 -21.22 13.10 8.13
N MET A 128 -20.49 14.07 8.66
CA MET A 128 -21.02 15.11 9.55
C MET A 128 -21.30 16.43 8.83
N ALA A 129 -21.06 16.51 7.52
CA ALA A 129 -21.24 17.72 6.75
C ALA A 129 -22.71 18.15 6.74
N GLY A 130 -22.95 19.45 6.97
CA GLY A 130 -24.30 20.01 7.07
C GLY A 130 -24.84 20.57 5.75
N GLY A 131 -24.11 20.41 4.64
CA GLY A 131 -24.49 20.93 3.34
C GLY A 131 -23.49 20.60 2.23
N GLU A 132 -23.99 20.67 1.00
CA GLU A 132 -23.33 20.23 -0.24
C GLU A 132 -21.93 20.83 -0.45
N GLU A 133 -21.72 22.09 -0.06
CA GLU A 133 -20.42 22.75 -0.15
C GLU A 133 -19.34 22.09 0.73
N GLN A 134 -19.69 21.72 1.97
CA GLN A 134 -18.75 21.06 2.88
C GLN A 134 -18.46 19.62 2.44
N GLU A 135 -19.47 18.94 1.88
CA GLU A 135 -19.32 17.61 1.30
C GLU A 135 -18.33 17.66 0.13
N ASN A 136 -18.54 18.58 -0.81
CA ASN A 136 -17.66 18.76 -1.98
C ASN A 136 -16.21 19.04 -1.57
N GLN A 137 -15.98 19.91 -0.58
CA GLN A 137 -14.63 20.18 -0.06
C GLN A 137 -13.95 18.95 0.55
N CYS A 138 -14.69 18.07 1.21
CA CYS A 138 -14.14 16.83 1.73
C CYS A 138 -13.84 15.84 0.60
N LEU A 139 -14.74 15.72 -0.36
CA LEU A 139 -14.59 14.83 -1.52
C LEU A 139 -13.38 15.22 -2.37
N GLU A 140 -13.21 16.51 -2.67
CA GLU A 140 -12.05 17.01 -3.42
C GLU A 140 -10.73 16.61 -2.75
N LYS A 141 -10.61 16.84 -1.43
CA LYS A 141 -9.42 16.46 -0.66
C LYS A 141 -9.19 14.95 -0.62
N ILE A 142 -10.24 14.15 -0.52
CA ILE A 142 -10.10 12.68 -0.57
C ILE A 142 -9.64 12.23 -1.97
N LEU A 143 -10.15 12.85 -3.03
CA LEU A 143 -9.78 12.53 -4.41
C LEU A 143 -8.32 12.84 -4.73
N GLU A 144 -7.71 13.82 -4.06
CA GLU A 144 -6.27 14.12 -4.18
C GLU A 144 -5.39 12.92 -3.78
N TYR A 145 -5.84 12.05 -2.87
CA TYR A 145 -5.09 10.87 -2.43
C TYR A 145 -5.16 9.68 -3.42
N GLY A 146 -6.04 9.71 -4.42
CA GLY A 146 -6.13 8.68 -5.45
C GLY A 146 -6.33 7.26 -4.89
N GLU A 147 -5.45 6.33 -5.28
CA GLU A 147 -5.55 4.92 -4.87
C GLU A 147 -5.34 4.72 -3.36
N THR A 148 -4.58 5.59 -2.69
CA THR A 148 -4.32 5.55 -1.24
C THR A 148 -5.61 5.72 -0.41
N ALA A 149 -6.67 6.29 -1.00
CA ALA A 149 -7.96 6.42 -0.33
C ALA A 149 -8.79 5.14 -0.30
N VAL A 150 -8.49 4.15 -1.16
CA VAL A 150 -9.35 2.97 -1.34
C VAL A 150 -9.48 2.13 -0.07
N VAL A 151 -8.37 1.82 0.59
CA VAL A 151 -8.38 1.01 1.82
C VAL A 151 -9.06 1.72 2.99
N PRO A 152 -8.73 3.00 3.31
CA PRO A 152 -9.47 3.77 4.30
C PRO A 152 -10.98 3.81 4.02
N MET A 153 -11.38 4.04 2.77
CA MET A 153 -12.80 4.08 2.37
C MET A 153 -13.50 2.74 2.57
N LEU A 154 -12.86 1.63 2.18
CA LEU A 154 -13.42 0.29 2.36
C LEU A 154 -13.59 -0.04 3.85
N HIS A 155 -12.58 0.26 4.67
CA HIS A 155 -12.66 0.07 6.12
C HIS A 155 -13.77 0.93 6.73
N PHE A 156 -13.92 2.17 6.28
CA PHE A 156 -14.98 3.08 6.72
C PHE A 156 -16.38 2.58 6.35
N LEU A 157 -16.55 2.06 5.14
CA LEU A 157 -17.82 1.46 4.71
C LEU A 157 -18.15 0.20 5.54
N LEU A 158 -17.16 -0.63 5.83
CA LEU A 158 -17.35 -1.83 6.66
C LEU A 158 -17.69 -1.47 8.11
N SER A 159 -17.11 -0.41 8.68
CA SER A 159 -17.48 0.05 10.02
C SER A 159 -18.89 0.62 10.05
N ILE A 160 -19.33 1.36 9.01
CA ILE A 160 -20.75 1.76 8.88
C ILE A 160 -21.65 0.52 8.79
N LYS A 161 -21.35 -0.43 7.90
CA LYS A 161 -22.14 -1.67 7.76
C LYS A 161 -22.27 -2.42 9.09
N SER A 162 -21.18 -2.55 9.85
CA SER A 162 -21.21 -3.17 11.17
C SER A 162 -22.12 -2.43 12.15
N LEU A 163 -22.19 -1.10 12.09
CA LEU A 163 -23.11 -0.31 12.91
C LEU A 163 -24.57 -0.54 12.49
N THR A 164 -24.84 -0.71 11.20
CA THR A 164 -26.20 -1.02 10.69
C THR A 164 -26.66 -2.43 11.07
N GLU A 165 -25.77 -3.43 11.05
CA GLU A 165 -26.09 -4.80 11.45
C GLU A 165 -26.39 -4.91 12.96
N GLN A 166 -25.87 -3.98 13.75
CA GLN A 166 -26.13 -3.88 15.20
C GLN A 166 -27.39 -3.06 15.53
N ASN A 167 -28.00 -2.38 14.56
CA ASN A 167 -29.24 -1.59 14.69
C ASN A 167 -30.28 -2.03 13.63
N PRO A 168 -31.16 -2.99 13.95
CA PRO A 168 -32.12 -3.56 12.99
C PRO A 168 -33.13 -2.56 12.41
N ASP A 169 -33.31 -1.39 13.02
CA ASP A 169 -34.24 -0.34 12.58
C ASP A 169 -33.62 0.67 11.59
N PHE A 170 -32.31 0.58 11.32
CA PHE A 170 -31.64 1.48 10.37
C PHE A 170 -31.75 0.94 8.94
N ASP A 171 -32.67 1.51 8.16
CA ASP A 171 -32.80 1.24 6.72
C ASP A 171 -32.03 2.30 5.89
N PRO A 172 -30.85 1.98 5.34
CA PRO A 172 -30.08 2.92 4.52
C PRO A 172 -30.73 3.22 3.15
N GLY A 173 -31.80 2.51 2.78
CA GLY A 173 -32.57 2.70 1.55
C GLY A 173 -33.88 3.46 1.74
N SER A 174 -34.26 3.81 2.97
CA SER A 174 -35.50 4.56 3.20
C SER A 174 -35.32 6.01 2.74
N ASP A 175 -35.92 6.36 1.62
CA ASP A 175 -36.04 7.76 1.19
C ASP A 175 -36.74 8.55 2.32
N PRO A 176 -36.09 9.57 2.92
CA PRO A 176 -36.67 10.37 3.99
C PRO A 176 -37.95 11.11 3.57
N SER A 177 -38.28 11.11 2.28
CA SER A 177 -39.49 11.67 1.69
C SER A 177 -40.66 10.68 1.58
N SER A 178 -40.46 9.40 1.93
CA SER A 178 -41.51 8.38 1.83
C SER A 178 -42.57 8.59 2.90
N PRO A 179 -43.85 8.81 2.55
CA PRO A 179 -44.89 8.97 3.55
C PRO A 179 -45.07 7.66 4.32
N PRO A 180 -45.41 7.72 5.62
CA PRO A 180 -45.62 6.51 6.42
C PRO A 180 -46.75 5.68 5.80
N LEU A 181 -46.51 4.38 5.65
CA LEU A 181 -47.52 3.42 5.25
C LEU A 181 -48.64 3.44 6.29
N SER A 182 -49.76 4.08 5.93
CA SER A 182 -51.00 4.07 6.69
C SER A 182 -51.51 2.64 6.83
N SER A 183 -51.56 2.14 8.06
CA SER A 183 -52.33 0.95 8.46
C SER A 183 -53.76 1.33 8.81
#